data_AF-A0A8T5SWQ2-F1
#
_entry.id   AF-A0A8T5SWQ2-F1
#
_cell.length_a   1.000
_cell.length_b   1.000
_cell.length_c   1.000
_cell.angle_alpha   90.00
_cell.angle_beta   90.00
_cell.angle_gamma   90.00
#
_symmetry.space_group_name_H-M   'P 1'
#
loop_
_entity.id
_entity.type
_entity.pdbx_description
1 polymer ?
#
loop_
_entity_poly.entity_id
_entity_poly.type
_entity_poly.pdbx_seq_one_letter_code
_entity_poly.pdbx_strand_id
1 'polypeptide(L)'
;MTNYTKIALALFALTIVGLGVPMANAANDTGILYQSSPGIATLETDSIAVRVTGNNQAPHFHWWNMTNAVTDYHVMFVKMFNANDTNADGKYETSIDTILGDPFMLPTTGWNFSDFLVIENEGIATEVHFNFTTTESEPSITVCVHMYADKPNEFKFDIIVENWQWADESSI
;
A
#
# COMPACT_ATOMS: atom_id res chain seq x y z
N MET A 1 -3.07 36.23 32.86
CA MET A 1 -2.21 35.14 32.34
C MET A 1 -2.86 33.82 32.74
N THR A 2 -4.01 33.46 32.14
CA THR A 2 -4.20 32.66 30.92
C THR A 2 -3.96 31.15 31.10
N ASN A 3 -5.03 30.46 31.51
CA ASN A 3 -5.20 29.00 31.52
C ASN A 3 -5.39 28.44 30.09
N TYR A 4 -4.59 28.85 29.10
CA TYR A 4 -4.72 28.39 27.71
C TYR A 4 -3.90 27.13 27.39
N THR A 5 -3.17 26.58 28.37
CA THR A 5 -2.16 25.53 28.10
C THR A 5 -2.67 24.10 28.19
N LYS A 6 -3.99 23.86 28.23
CA LYS A 6 -4.55 22.49 28.25
C LYS A 6 -5.62 22.21 27.18
N ILE A 7 -5.87 23.14 26.26
CA ILE A 7 -6.77 22.93 25.10
C ILE A 7 -5.98 22.74 23.79
N ALA A 8 -4.67 23.04 23.78
CA ALA A 8 -3.84 22.95 22.58
C ALA A 8 -3.38 21.52 22.21
N LEU A 9 -3.75 20.48 22.96
CA LEU A 9 -3.35 19.08 22.68
C LEU A 9 -4.51 18.17 22.26
N ALA A 10 -5.72 18.70 22.12
CA ALA A 10 -6.90 17.98 21.62
C ALA A 10 -7.43 18.56 20.30
N LEU A 11 -6.60 19.34 19.58
CA LEU A 11 -6.91 19.90 18.26
C LEU A 11 -6.16 19.22 17.10
N PHE A 12 -5.42 18.13 17.37
CA PHE A 12 -4.75 17.33 16.34
C PHE A 12 -5.38 15.94 16.12
N ALA A 13 -6.57 15.73 16.66
CA ALA A 13 -7.41 14.59 16.35
C ALA A 13 -8.70 15.14 15.74
N LEU A 14 -9.00 14.71 14.51
CA LEU A 14 -10.30 14.88 13.85
C LEU A 14 -10.54 16.16 13.03
N THR A 15 -9.67 16.49 12.06
CA THR A 15 -10.14 17.16 10.82
C THR A 15 -9.18 17.00 9.64
N ILE A 16 -8.96 15.76 9.21
CA ILE A 16 -8.97 15.49 7.77
C ILE A 16 -10.20 14.62 7.54
N VAL A 17 -11.38 15.25 7.62
CA VAL A 17 -12.46 14.82 6.74
C VAL A 17 -11.90 15.15 5.37
N GLY A 18 -11.24 14.15 4.77
CA GLY A 18 -10.94 14.21 3.35
C GLY A 18 -12.29 14.41 2.70
N LEU A 19 -12.60 15.65 2.34
CA LEU A 19 -13.48 15.91 1.24
C LEU A 19 -12.74 15.28 0.06
N GLY A 20 -12.90 13.97 -0.11
CA GLY A 20 -12.73 13.36 -1.41
C GLY A 20 -13.61 14.22 -2.28
N VAL A 21 -12.98 15.05 -3.12
CA VAL A 21 -13.71 15.73 -4.17
C VAL A 21 -14.44 14.58 -4.87
N PRO A 22 -15.77 14.60 -4.99
CA PRO A 22 -16.47 13.53 -5.66
C PRO A 22 -15.80 13.40 -7.03
N MET A 23 -15.16 12.25 -7.27
CA MET A 23 -14.57 11.96 -8.56
C MET A 23 -15.76 11.83 -9.51
N ALA A 24 -16.03 12.92 -10.23
CA ALA A 24 -17.27 13.06 -10.95
C ALA A 24 -17.23 12.16 -12.19
N ASN A 25 -18.09 11.14 -12.22
CA ASN A 25 -18.36 10.37 -13.43
C ASN A 25 -19.15 11.22 -14.43
N ALA A 26 -18.63 11.34 -15.65
CA ALA A 26 -19.49 11.46 -16.80
C ALA A 26 -20.20 10.10 -16.97
N ALA A 27 -21.53 10.12 -17.03
CA ALA A 27 -22.34 8.91 -17.10
C ALA A 27 -21.93 8.04 -18.31
N ASN A 28 -21.48 6.80 -18.02
CA ASN A 28 -21.38 5.59 -18.87
C ASN A 28 -19.99 4.93 -18.98
N ASP A 29 -18.92 5.47 -18.41
CA ASP A 29 -17.59 4.87 -18.54
C ASP A 29 -17.06 4.30 -17.21
N THR A 30 -16.92 2.97 -17.15
CA THR A 30 -16.49 2.15 -15.99
C THR A 30 -14.97 2.22 -15.75
N GLY A 31 -14.40 3.43 -15.77
CA GLY A 31 -12.97 3.65 -15.57
C GLY A 31 -12.54 3.60 -14.11
N ILE A 32 -11.23 3.54 -13.87
CA ILE A 32 -10.66 3.71 -12.54
C ILE A 32 -10.62 5.20 -12.23
N LEU A 33 -11.23 5.59 -11.12
CA LEU A 33 -11.12 6.93 -10.60
C LEU A 33 -9.90 6.99 -9.67
N TYR A 34 -9.08 8.04 -9.78
CA TYR A 34 -7.85 8.16 -9.01
C TYR A 34 -7.60 9.60 -8.58
N GLN A 35 -7.04 9.76 -7.38
CA GLN A 35 -6.62 11.05 -6.86
C GLN A 35 -5.44 10.87 -5.90
N SER A 36 -4.48 11.78 -5.96
CA SER A 36 -3.39 11.84 -4.99
C SER A 36 -3.34 13.22 -4.36
N SER A 37 -3.01 13.23 -3.08
CA SER A 37 -2.63 14.41 -2.32
C SER A 37 -1.38 14.04 -1.51
N PRO A 38 -0.60 15.01 -1.01
CA PRO A 38 0.61 14.69 -0.25
C PRO A 38 0.32 13.68 0.87
N GLY A 39 0.87 12.47 0.72
CA GLY A 39 0.71 11.40 1.70
C GLY A 39 -0.49 10.48 1.57
N ILE A 40 -1.40 10.73 0.62
CA ILE A 40 -2.61 9.92 0.41
C ILE A 40 -2.82 9.70 -1.09
N ALA A 41 -2.89 8.43 -1.50
CA ALA A 41 -3.35 8.02 -2.83
C ALA A 41 -4.70 7.30 -2.67
N THR A 42 -5.67 7.60 -3.54
CA THR A 42 -6.98 6.93 -3.56
C THR A 42 -7.29 6.46 -4.97
N LEU A 43 -7.82 5.25 -5.08
CA LEU A 43 -8.31 4.66 -6.32
C LEU A 43 -9.69 4.07 -6.07
N GLU A 44 -10.60 4.21 -7.02
CA GLU A 44 -11.94 3.65 -6.92
C GLU A 44 -12.35 3.02 -8.25
N THR A 45 -13.06 1.90 -8.13
CA THR A 45 -13.85 1.31 -9.20
C THR A 45 -15.28 1.16 -8.70
N ASP A 46 -16.16 0.60 -9.54
CA ASP A 46 -17.53 0.28 -9.13
C ASP A 46 -17.60 -0.79 -8.01
N SER A 47 -16.51 -1.53 -7.74
CA SER A 47 -16.52 -2.63 -6.76
C SER A 47 -15.72 -2.35 -5.49
N ILE A 48 -14.52 -1.77 -5.62
CA ILE A 48 -13.63 -1.49 -4.48
C ILE A 48 -13.12 -0.06 -4.50
N ALA A 49 -12.92 0.49 -3.31
CA ALA A 49 -12.09 1.66 -3.10
C ALA A 49 -10.83 1.25 -2.36
N VAL A 50 -9.71 1.82 -2.78
CA VAL A 50 -8.38 1.63 -2.21
C VAL A 50 -7.88 2.98 -1.75
N ARG A 51 -7.41 3.06 -0.50
CA ARG A 51 -6.74 4.22 0.05
C ARG A 51 -5.38 3.81 0.57
N VAL A 52 -4.36 4.47 0.09
CA VAL A 52 -2.99 4.29 0.54
C VAL A 52 -2.54 5.51 1.32
N THR A 53 -2.04 5.31 2.53
CA THR A 53 -1.44 6.38 3.33
C THR A 53 0.03 6.07 3.58
N GLY A 54 0.91 7.06 3.43
CA GLY A 54 2.35 6.81 3.57
C GLY A 54 3.23 8.04 3.35
N ASN A 55 2.84 9.21 3.88
CA ASN A 55 3.62 10.45 3.72
C ASN A 55 5.01 10.33 4.38
N ASN A 56 6.04 9.97 3.63
CA ASN A 56 7.37 9.63 4.17
C ASN A 56 7.31 8.56 5.28
N GLN A 57 6.27 7.73 5.28
CA GLN A 57 6.03 6.62 6.20
C GLN A 57 5.84 5.33 5.40
N ALA A 58 5.99 4.18 6.06
CA ALA A 58 5.64 2.90 5.44
C ALA A 58 4.23 2.96 4.85
N PRO A 59 3.97 2.36 3.68
CA PRO A 59 2.66 2.41 3.06
C PRO A 59 1.66 1.52 3.80
N HIS A 60 0.49 2.09 4.11
CA HIS A 60 -0.67 1.38 4.65
C HIS A 60 -1.74 1.32 3.57
N PHE A 61 -2.15 0.11 3.21
CA PHE A 61 -3.16 -0.13 2.18
C PHE A 61 -4.49 -0.45 2.85
N HIS A 62 -5.45 0.45 2.72
CA HIS A 62 -6.82 0.27 3.14
C HIS A 62 -7.70 -0.02 1.93
N TRP A 63 -8.64 -0.95 2.05
CA TRP A 63 -9.66 -1.13 1.02
C TRP A 63 -10.98 -1.62 1.59
N TRP A 64 -12.06 -1.32 0.88
CA TRP A 64 -13.41 -1.73 1.23
C TRP A 64 -14.26 -1.92 0.00
N ASN A 65 -15.38 -2.64 0.17
CA ASN A 65 -16.37 -2.81 -0.88
C ASN A 65 -17.22 -1.54 -1.00
N MET A 66 -17.38 -1.02 -2.22
CA MET A 66 -18.12 0.22 -2.48
C MET A 66 -19.62 0.12 -2.21
N THR A 67 -20.20 -1.08 -2.29
CA THR A 67 -21.61 -1.33 -1.99
C THR A 67 -21.85 -1.59 -0.49
N ASN A 68 -20.81 -1.94 0.26
CA ASN A 68 -20.88 -2.23 1.69
C ASN A 68 -19.55 -1.91 2.39
N ALA A 69 -19.38 -0.65 2.77
CA ALA A 69 -18.17 -0.14 3.41
C ALA A 69 -18.08 -0.43 4.93
N VAL A 70 -18.79 -1.43 5.44
CA VAL A 70 -18.76 -1.78 6.88
C VAL A 70 -17.41 -2.35 7.29
N THR A 71 -16.73 -3.06 6.38
CA THR A 71 -15.42 -3.66 6.64
C THR A 71 -14.34 -2.87 5.92
N ASP A 72 -13.43 -2.30 6.70
CA ASP A 72 -12.16 -1.74 6.22
C ASP A 72 -11.06 -2.80 6.40
N TYR A 73 -10.50 -3.26 5.29
CA TYR A 73 -9.39 -4.18 5.29
C TYR A 73 -8.08 -3.40 5.23
N HIS A 74 -7.08 -3.86 5.98
CA HIS A 74 -5.81 -3.15 6.13
C HIS A 74 -4.63 -4.09 5.91
N VAL A 75 -3.74 -3.74 4.99
CA VAL A 75 -2.49 -4.46 4.68
C VAL A 75 -1.29 -3.55 4.93
N MET A 76 -0.26 -4.15 5.53
CA MET A 76 1.03 -3.55 5.81
C MET A 76 2.14 -4.57 5.58
N PHE A 77 3.27 -4.13 5.03
CA PHE A 77 4.49 -4.94 4.95
C PHE A 77 5.41 -4.56 6.11
N VAL A 78 5.73 -5.52 6.98
CA VAL A 78 6.38 -5.25 8.29
C VAL A 78 7.84 -5.68 8.32
N LYS A 79 8.13 -6.89 7.84
CA LYS A 79 9.47 -7.47 7.86
C LYS A 79 9.64 -8.50 6.76
N MET A 80 10.88 -8.74 6.38
CA MET A 80 11.32 -9.86 5.56
C MET A 80 12.26 -10.75 6.37
N PHE A 81 12.32 -12.03 6.03
CA PHE A 81 13.20 -12.99 6.68
C PHE A 81 13.46 -14.16 5.76
N ASN A 82 14.60 -14.80 5.94
CA ASN A 82 14.89 -16.10 5.34
C ASN A 82 14.34 -17.19 6.27
N ALA A 83 13.88 -18.30 5.70
CA ALA A 83 13.52 -19.49 6.47
C ALA A 83 14.11 -20.72 5.78
N ASN A 84 14.33 -21.78 6.56
CA ASN A 84 14.61 -23.08 5.97
C ASN A 84 13.29 -23.75 5.55
N ASP A 85 13.24 -24.29 4.34
CA ASP A 85 12.13 -25.13 3.90
C ASP A 85 12.37 -26.57 4.37
N THR A 86 11.86 -26.93 5.54
CA THR A 86 12.21 -28.22 6.16
C THR A 86 11.60 -29.40 5.42
N ASN A 87 10.42 -29.20 4.82
CA ASN A 87 9.69 -30.23 4.09
C ASN A 87 9.81 -30.11 2.55
N ALA A 88 10.50 -29.08 2.06
CA ALA A 88 10.76 -28.79 0.64
C ALA A 88 9.47 -28.57 -0.18
N ASP A 89 8.47 -27.89 0.40
CA ASP A 89 7.17 -27.65 -0.25
C ASP A 89 6.98 -26.24 -0.83
N GLY A 90 7.99 -25.38 -0.66
CA GLY A 90 8.01 -24.01 -1.16
C GLY A 90 7.13 -23.03 -0.39
N LYS A 91 6.71 -23.38 0.83
CA LYS A 91 5.88 -22.52 1.70
C LYS A 91 6.52 -22.43 3.08
N TYR A 92 6.32 -21.29 3.71
CA TYR A 92 6.70 -21.11 5.10
C TYR A 92 5.56 -21.54 6.03
N GLU A 93 5.82 -22.53 6.87
CA GLU A 93 4.93 -22.99 7.93
C GLU A 93 5.59 -22.89 9.30
N THR A 94 5.07 -22.01 10.17
CA THR A 94 5.67 -21.73 11.51
C THR A 94 5.81 -22.95 12.43
N SER A 95 5.08 -24.04 12.16
CA SER A 95 5.15 -25.30 12.93
C SER A 95 6.20 -26.28 12.42
N ILE A 96 6.73 -26.07 11.21
CA ILE A 96 7.65 -26.98 10.52
C ILE A 96 8.99 -26.28 10.26
N ASP A 97 8.94 -25.01 9.85
CA ASP A 97 10.10 -24.23 9.43
C ASP A 97 10.63 -23.31 10.51
N THR A 98 11.88 -22.89 10.33
CA THR A 98 12.63 -22.03 11.23
C THR A 98 13.13 -20.80 10.48
N ILE A 99 12.92 -19.64 11.10
CA ILE A 99 13.50 -18.39 10.62
C ILE A 99 15.02 -18.44 10.77
N LEU A 100 15.74 -18.10 9.70
CA LEU A 100 17.19 -18.04 9.66
C LEU A 100 17.68 -16.61 9.86
N GLY A 101 18.57 -16.43 10.84
CA GLY A 101 19.14 -15.12 11.18
C GLY A 101 18.11 -14.14 11.73
N ASP A 102 18.47 -12.86 11.71
CA ASP A 102 17.60 -11.79 12.16
C ASP A 102 16.70 -11.32 11.01
N PRO A 103 15.37 -11.21 11.19
CA PRO A 103 14.50 -10.60 10.21
C PRO A 103 14.91 -9.16 9.88
N PHE A 104 14.88 -8.82 8.60
CA PHE A 104 14.99 -7.44 8.16
C PHE A 104 13.67 -6.72 8.42
N MET A 105 13.70 -5.74 9.32
CA MET A 105 12.55 -4.88 9.57
C MET A 105 12.46 -3.85 8.45
N LEU A 106 11.29 -3.75 7.79
CA LEU A 106 11.11 -2.73 6.76
C LEU A 106 11.18 -1.33 7.39
N PRO A 107 11.75 -0.34 6.68
CA PRO A 107 11.79 1.03 7.17
C PRO A 107 10.39 1.56 7.48
N THR A 108 10.21 2.22 8.63
CA THR A 108 8.94 2.88 8.96
C THR A 108 8.77 4.24 8.28
N THR A 109 9.85 4.76 7.70
CA THR A 109 9.95 6.06 7.01
C THR A 109 10.88 5.95 5.80
N GLY A 110 10.96 7.02 4.99
CA GLY A 110 11.86 7.04 3.83
C GLY A 110 11.32 6.23 2.64
N TRP A 111 10.01 6.29 2.44
CA TRP A 111 9.33 5.73 1.27
C TRP A 111 8.96 6.85 0.32
N ASN A 112 9.31 6.69 -0.95
CA ASN A 112 8.98 7.60 -2.03
C ASN A 112 7.83 7.04 -2.86
N PHE A 113 6.81 7.87 -3.09
CA PHE A 113 5.68 7.56 -3.97
C PHE A 113 5.99 8.01 -5.40
N SER A 114 5.79 7.12 -6.38
CA SER A 114 6.15 7.38 -7.79
C SER A 114 5.25 8.33 -8.57
N ASP A 115 4.21 8.88 -7.96
CA ASP A 115 3.00 9.33 -8.65
C ASP A 115 2.27 8.21 -9.42
N PHE A 116 1.09 8.51 -9.94
CA PHE A 116 0.32 7.59 -10.76
C PHE A 116 0.83 7.57 -12.19
N LEU A 117 1.08 6.36 -12.70
CA LEU A 117 1.11 6.04 -14.11
C LEU A 117 -0.28 5.56 -14.53
N VAL A 118 -0.93 6.30 -15.42
CA VAL A 118 -2.30 6.03 -15.87
C VAL A 118 -2.29 5.63 -17.34
N ILE A 119 -2.94 4.53 -17.66
CA ILE A 119 -3.20 4.10 -19.03
C ILE A 119 -4.67 4.35 -19.32
N GLU A 120 -4.93 5.15 -20.35
CA GLU A 120 -6.28 5.53 -20.76
C GLU A 120 -6.64 4.95 -22.12
N ASN A 121 -7.92 4.62 -22.30
CA ASN A 121 -8.52 4.36 -23.59
C ASN A 121 -9.71 5.29 -23.77
N GLU A 122 -9.74 6.07 -24.85
CA GLU A 122 -10.79 7.06 -25.14
C GLU A 122 -11.05 8.07 -23.98
N GLY A 123 -10.01 8.38 -23.19
CA GLY A 123 -10.10 9.29 -22.04
C GLY A 123 -10.61 8.64 -20.74
N ILE A 124 -10.73 7.31 -20.73
CA ILE A 124 -11.14 6.51 -19.58
C ILE A 124 -9.92 5.76 -19.04
N ALA A 125 -9.59 5.92 -17.77
CA ALA A 125 -8.50 5.19 -17.15
C ALA A 125 -8.82 3.69 -17.06
N THR A 126 -8.08 2.87 -17.80
CA THR A 126 -8.22 1.41 -17.82
C THR A 126 -7.24 0.73 -16.88
N GLU A 127 -6.08 1.36 -16.63
CA GLU A 127 -5.06 0.86 -15.71
C GLU A 127 -4.45 2.02 -14.92
N VAL A 128 -4.23 1.79 -13.63
CA VAL A 128 -3.49 2.72 -12.77
C VAL A 128 -2.40 1.95 -12.05
N HIS A 129 -1.17 2.43 -12.16
CA HIS A 129 0.00 1.88 -11.51
C HIS A 129 0.72 2.95 -10.69
N PHE A 130 1.30 2.55 -9.57
CA PHE A 130 2.18 3.38 -8.78
C PHE A 130 3.04 2.50 -7.89
N ASN A 131 4.10 3.04 -7.33
CA ASN A 131 4.92 2.32 -6.37
C ASN A 131 5.32 3.18 -5.18
N PHE A 132 5.67 2.47 -4.11
CA PHE A 132 6.38 3.00 -2.96
C PHE A 132 7.76 2.35 -2.92
N THR A 133 8.80 3.17 -3.02
CA THR A 133 10.21 2.71 -3.02
C THR A 133 10.95 3.24 -1.82
N THR A 134 11.71 2.40 -1.10
CA THR A 134 12.59 2.86 -0.03
C THR A 134 13.75 3.70 -0.58
N THR A 135 14.03 4.87 0.00
CA THR A 135 15.04 5.80 -0.54
C THR A 135 16.45 5.58 0.01
N GLU A 136 16.59 5.01 1.21
CA GLU A 136 17.87 4.90 1.93
C GLU A 136 17.94 3.61 2.78
N SER A 137 17.42 2.49 2.27
CA SER A 137 17.56 1.19 2.91
C SER A 137 18.31 0.20 2.03
N GLU A 138 19.05 -0.69 2.67
CA GLU A 138 19.68 -1.85 2.05
C GLU A 138 19.23 -3.09 2.83
N PRO A 139 18.47 -4.03 2.23
CA PRO A 139 17.99 -4.05 0.83
C PRO A 139 17.09 -2.85 0.47
N SER A 140 17.01 -2.55 -0.82
CA SER A 140 16.01 -1.66 -1.39
C SER A 140 14.73 -2.44 -1.66
N ILE A 141 13.59 -1.89 -1.23
CA ILE A 141 12.27 -2.50 -1.36
C ILE A 141 11.36 -1.57 -2.17
N THR A 142 10.71 -2.13 -3.18
CA THR A 142 9.66 -1.47 -3.94
C THR A 142 8.37 -2.25 -3.84
N VAL A 143 7.30 -1.60 -3.39
CA VAL A 143 5.94 -2.12 -3.44
C VAL A 143 5.23 -1.46 -4.61
N CYS A 144 5.05 -2.21 -5.69
CA CYS A 144 4.28 -1.79 -6.86
C CYS A 144 2.82 -2.17 -6.67
N VAL A 145 1.92 -1.26 -7.05
CA VAL A 145 0.48 -1.46 -6.99
C VAL A 145 -0.10 -1.32 -8.39
N HIS A 146 -0.99 -2.25 -8.73
CA HIS A 146 -1.66 -2.29 -10.02
C HIS A 146 -3.16 -2.47 -9.85
N MET A 147 -3.94 -1.62 -10.51
CA MET A 147 -5.39 -1.73 -10.60
C MET A 147 -5.81 -1.71 -12.06
N TYR A 148 -6.78 -2.54 -12.42
CA TYR A 148 -7.27 -2.71 -13.77
C TYR A 148 -8.80 -2.59 -13.79
N ALA A 149 -9.35 -1.82 -14.73
CA ALA A 149 -10.80 -1.61 -14.84
C ALA A 149 -11.55 -2.89 -15.20
N ASP A 150 -10.91 -3.83 -15.92
CA ASP A 150 -11.48 -5.14 -16.29
C ASP A 150 -11.56 -6.13 -15.11
N LYS A 151 -10.91 -5.81 -13.99
CA LYS A 151 -10.91 -6.58 -12.73
C LYS A 151 -11.24 -5.66 -11.56
N PRO A 152 -12.46 -5.09 -11.53
CA PRO A 152 -12.80 -4.01 -10.62
C PRO A 152 -12.77 -4.45 -9.14
N ASN A 153 -12.84 -5.74 -8.86
CA ASN A 153 -12.80 -6.30 -7.50
C ASN A 153 -11.40 -6.68 -7.02
N GLU A 154 -10.35 -6.36 -7.78
CA GLU A 154 -8.98 -6.75 -7.50
C GLU A 154 -8.02 -5.56 -7.56
N PHE A 155 -6.99 -5.62 -6.73
CA PHE A 155 -5.76 -4.85 -6.91
C PHE A 155 -4.59 -5.77 -6.57
N LYS A 156 -3.45 -5.52 -7.19
CA LYS A 156 -2.29 -6.40 -7.13
C LYS A 156 -1.09 -5.69 -6.54
N PHE A 157 -0.28 -6.47 -5.84
CA PHE A 157 1.02 -6.05 -5.34
C PHE A 157 2.11 -6.85 -6.03
N ASP A 158 3.11 -6.16 -6.57
CA ASP A 158 4.40 -6.77 -6.86
C ASP A 158 5.41 -6.22 -5.84
N ILE A 159 6.21 -7.12 -5.25
CA ILE A 159 7.26 -6.76 -4.32
C ILE A 159 8.59 -7.00 -5.00
N ILE A 160 9.35 -5.93 -5.22
CA ILE A 160 10.70 -5.99 -5.79
C ILE A 160 11.68 -5.76 -4.64
N VAL A 161 12.63 -6.67 -4.52
CA VAL A 161 13.67 -6.64 -3.50
C VAL A 161 15.01 -6.64 -4.22
N GLU A 162 15.81 -5.61 -3.95
CA GLU A 162 17.15 -5.48 -4.53
C GLU A 162 18.19 -5.57 -3.42
N ASN A 163 19.34 -6.16 -3.76
CA ASN A 163 20.49 -6.37 -2.89
C ASN A 163 20.23 -7.20 -1.62
N TRP A 164 19.19 -8.04 -1.60
CA TRP A 164 18.99 -9.00 -0.53
C TRP A 164 20.17 -9.96 -0.40
N GLN A 165 20.66 -10.12 0.83
CA GLN A 165 21.70 -11.08 1.15
C GLN A 165 21.05 -12.32 1.75
N TRP A 166 21.10 -13.43 1.01
CA TRP A 166 20.63 -14.72 1.48
C TRP A 166 21.51 -15.22 2.62
N ALA A 167 20.90 -15.86 3.63
CA ALA A 167 21.62 -16.33 4.81
C ALA A 167 22.59 -17.48 4.45
N ASP A 168 22.17 -18.35 3.53
CA ASP A 168 22.97 -19.42 2.94
C ASP A 168 22.37 -19.91 1.62
N GLU A 169 23.03 -20.87 0.96
CA GLU A 169 22.58 -21.49 -0.31
C GLU A 169 21.28 -22.31 -0.16
N SER A 170 20.84 -22.60 1.07
CA SER A 170 19.60 -23.33 1.36
C SER A 170 18.41 -22.41 1.68
N SER A 171 18.63 -21.10 1.68
CA SER A 171 17.57 -20.12 1.87
C SER A 171 16.63 -20.14 0.67
N ILE A 172 15.34 -20.32 0.94
CA ILE A 172 14.23 -20.16 -0.03
C ILE A 172 13.61 -18.77 0.06
#